data_AF-A0A7J8Y6E6-F1
#
_entry.id   AF-A0A7J8Y6E6-F1
#
_cell.length_a   1.000
_cell.length_b   1.000
_cell.length_c   1.000
_cell.angle_alpha   90.00
_cell.angle_beta   90.00
_cell.angle_gamma   90.00
#
_symmetry.space_group_name_H-M   'P 1'
#
loop_
_entity.id
_entity.type
_entity.pdbx_description
1 polymer ?
#
loop_
_entity_poly.entity_id
_entity_poly.type
_entity_poly.pdbx_seq_one_letter_code
_entity_poly.pdbx_strand_id
1 'polypeptide(L)'
;MGHAYLNLQPLVSAARLSHALRVSSGEMTLRKVVPDTDNCLVRESSISLINGEVVQSVWLRLCAVESGEIELKVRLIETRDGTS
;
A
#
# COMPACT_ATOMS: atom_id res chain seq x y z
N MET A 1 -16.82 -11.84 13.94
CA MET A 1 -15.63 -11.79 13.07
C MET A 1 -15.93 -10.78 11.98
N GLY A 2 -15.41 -9.56 12.15
CA GLY A 2 -15.71 -8.41 11.28
C GLY A 2 -15.02 -8.49 9.92
N HIS A 3 -15.12 -7.41 9.15
CA HIS A 3 -14.49 -7.29 7.82
C HIS A 3 -13.77 -5.95 7.67
N ALA A 4 -12.79 -5.87 6.77
CA ALA A 4 -12.12 -4.63 6.40
C ALA A 4 -11.73 -4.66 4.92
N TYR A 5 -11.61 -3.49 4.30
CA TYR A 5 -11.22 -3.36 2.90
C TYR A 5 -9.97 -2.49 2.77
N LEU A 6 -9.15 -2.78 1.76
CA LEU A 6 -7.98 -2.00 1.39
C LEU A 6 -8.05 -1.65 -0.09
N ASN A 7 -8.02 -0.36 -0.40
CA ASN A 7 -7.89 0.10 -1.77
C ASN A 7 -6.43 0.00 -2.24
N LEU A 8 -6.17 -0.79 -3.29
CA LEU A 8 -4.84 -0.99 -3.87
C LEU A 8 -4.50 0.05 -4.95
N GLN A 9 -5.44 0.90 -5.37
CA GLN A 9 -5.20 1.93 -6.40
C GLN A 9 -4.07 2.90 -6.02
N PRO A 10 -3.93 3.36 -4.76
CA PRO A 10 -2.78 4.15 -4.32
C PRO A 10 -1.44 3.42 -4.48
N LEU A 11 -1.36 2.13 -4.15
CA LEU A 11 -0.16 1.30 -4.29
C LEU A 11 0.26 1.17 -5.75
N VAL A 12 -0.68 0.80 -6.63
CA VAL A 12 -0.43 0.64 -8.06
C VAL A 12 -0.02 1.97 -8.71
N SER A 13 -0.63 3.08 -8.30
CA SER A 13 -0.30 4.40 -8.84
C SER A 13 1.09 4.86 -8.42
N ALA A 14 1.48 4.58 -7.17
CA ALA A 14 2.83 4.84 -6.67
C ALA A 14 3.87 4.02 -7.44
N ALA A 15 3.60 2.74 -7.74
CA ALA A 15 4.49 1.93 -8.56
C ALA A 15 4.66 2.47 -9.97
N ARG A 16 3.58 2.81 -10.66
CA ARG A 16 3.67 3.43 -12.00
C ARG A 16 4.52 4.70 -11.99
N LEU A 17 4.40 5.51 -10.93
CA LEU A 17 5.20 6.71 -10.74
C LEU A 17 6.69 6.38 -10.53
N SER A 18 7.04 5.39 -9.70
CA SER A 18 8.44 5.00 -9.48
C SER A 18 9.10 4.49 -10.76
N HIS A 19 8.36 3.75 -11.59
CA HIS A 19 8.84 3.31 -12.91
C HIS A 19 9.06 4.48 -13.88
N ALA A 20 8.09 5.40 -13.97
CA ALA A 20 8.19 6.57 -14.85
C ALA A 20 9.39 7.47 -14.49
N LEU A 21 9.66 7.62 -13.19
CA LEU A 21 10.76 8.43 -12.68
C LEU A 21 12.12 7.71 -12.68
N ARG A 22 12.17 6.43 -13.09
CA ARG A 22 13.37 5.57 -13.03
C ARG A 22 14.05 5.60 -11.65
N VAL A 23 13.25 5.71 -10.58
CA VAL A 23 13.77 5.71 -9.21
C VAL A 23 14.23 4.28 -8.91
N SER A 24 15.53 4.05 -8.98
CA SER A 24 16.14 2.74 -8.75
C SER A 24 17.06 2.70 -7.53
N SER A 25 17.27 3.84 -6.86
CA SER A 25 18.23 3.97 -5.77
C SER A 25 17.67 4.84 -4.65
N GLY A 26 17.69 4.30 -3.43
CA GLY A 26 17.23 4.96 -2.20
C GLY A 26 15.86 4.51 -1.71
N GLU A 27 15.69 4.52 -0.38
CA GLU A 27 14.38 4.41 0.24
C GLU A 27 13.62 5.74 0.08
N MET A 28 12.44 5.69 -0.52
CA MET A 28 11.64 6.88 -0.78
C MET A 28 10.17 6.62 -0.48
N THR A 29 9.56 7.48 0.35
CA THR A 29 8.10 7.50 0.49
C THR A 29 7.48 8.13 -0.77
N LEU A 30 6.69 7.34 -1.49
CA LEU A 30 6.03 7.75 -2.72
C LEU A 30 4.67 8.40 -2.45
N ARG A 31 3.95 7.90 -1.45
CA ARG A 31 2.60 8.37 -1.12
C ARG A 31 2.25 8.02 0.33
N LYS A 32 1.40 8.85 0.93
CA LYS A 32 0.72 8.57 2.20
C LYS A 32 -0.78 8.52 1.97
N VAL A 33 -1.46 7.60 2.65
CA VAL A 33 -2.92 7.46 2.66
C VAL A 33 -3.37 7.65 4.10
N VAL A 34 -4.20 8.66 4.33
CA VAL A 34 -4.71 9.00 5.66
C VAL A 34 -6.04 8.29 5.92
N PRO A 35 -6.38 8.00 7.20
CA PRO A 35 -7.72 7.58 7.57
C PRO A 35 -8.78 8.56 7.08
N ASP A 36 -9.87 8.03 6.54
CA ASP A 36 -11.05 8.79 6.15
C ASP A 36 -12.33 7.99 6.45
N THR A 37 -13.50 8.55 6.14
CA THR A 37 -14.80 7.92 6.40
C THR A 37 -15.10 6.75 5.46
N ASP A 38 -14.40 6.65 4.33
CA ASP A 38 -14.65 5.69 3.26
C ASP A 38 -13.61 4.55 3.26
N ASN A 39 -12.62 4.59 4.15
CA ASN A 39 -11.57 3.60 4.29
C ASN A 39 -11.53 2.99 5.69
N CYS A 40 -10.85 1.84 5.82
CA CYS A 40 -10.74 1.12 7.08
C CYS A 40 -9.43 1.44 7.84
N LEU A 41 -8.69 2.49 7.49
CA LEU A 41 -7.38 2.77 8.10
C LEU A 41 -7.53 3.29 9.53
N VAL A 42 -6.76 2.73 10.46
CA VAL A 42 -6.67 3.23 11.85
C VAL A 42 -5.68 4.40 11.96
N ARG A 43 -4.68 4.41 11.08
CA ARG A 43 -3.58 5.37 11.07
C ARG A 43 -3.06 5.58 9.65
N GLU A 44 -2.23 6.59 9.48
CA GLU A 44 -1.57 6.88 8.20
C GLU A 44 -0.84 5.62 7.67
N SER A 45 -1.15 5.26 6.43
CA SER A 45 -0.46 4.23 5.67
C SER A 45 0.56 4.88 4.74
N SER A 46 1.82 4.44 4.82
CA SER A 46 2.89 4.91 3.94
C SER A 46 3.18 3.88 2.85
N ILE A 47 3.26 4.35 1.62
CA ILE A 47 3.73 3.60 0.45
C ILE A 47 5.13 4.07 0.14
N SER A 48 6.09 3.15 0.21
CA SER A 48 7.52 3.42 0.05
C SER A 48 8.12 2.51 -1.01
N LEU A 49 9.08 3.06 -1.76
CA LEU A 49 10.02 2.27 -2.56
C LEU A 49 11.18 1.87 -1.66
N ILE A 50 11.38 0.57 -1.44
CA ILE A 50 12.45 0.02 -0.61
C ILE A 50 13.16 -1.03 -1.46
N ASN A 51 14.46 -0.82 -1.73
CA ASN A 51 15.27 -1.72 -2.55
C ASN A 51 14.66 -2.04 -3.94
N GLY A 52 13.99 -1.05 -4.55
CA GLY A 52 13.28 -1.22 -5.82
C GLY A 52 11.92 -1.91 -5.72
N GLU A 53 11.47 -2.29 -4.52
CA GLU A 53 10.16 -2.87 -4.28
C GLU A 53 9.19 -1.81 -3.76
N VAL A 54 7.96 -1.78 -4.29
CA VAL A 54 6.90 -0.89 -3.80
C VAL A 54 6.13 -1.59 -2.70
N VAL A 55 6.23 -1.04 -1.49
CA VAL A 55 5.73 -1.63 -0.25
C VAL A 55 4.79 -0.66 0.46
N GLN A 56 3.70 -1.17 1.00
CA GLN A 56 2.74 -0.41 1.80
C GLN A 56 2.49 -1.10 3.14
N SER A 57 2.65 -0.36 4.23
CA SER A 57 2.26 -0.80 5.58
C SER A 57 0.88 -0.25 5.93
N VAL A 58 -0.01 -1.09 6.43
CA VAL A 58 -1.43 -0.77 6.63
C VAL A 58 -1.90 -1.29 7.98
N TRP A 59 -2.65 -0.47 8.70
CA TRP A 59 -3.40 -0.86 9.89
C TRP A 59 -4.89 -0.67 9.63
N LEU A 60 -5.65 -1.76 9.65
CA LEU A 60 -7.08 -1.76 9.36
C LEU A 60 -7.89 -2.01 10.62
N ARG A 61 -8.97 -1.25 10.80
CA ARG A 61 -10.00 -1.53 11.80
C ARG A 61 -11.03 -2.46 11.19
N LEU A 62 -11.40 -3.51 11.93
CA LEU A 62 -12.52 -4.36 11.53
C LEU A 62 -13.85 -3.62 11.73
N CYS A 63 -14.66 -3.61 10.69
CA CYS A 63 -16.04 -3.16 10.70
C CYS A 63 -16.97 -4.27 11.17
N ALA A 64 -18.17 -3.89 11.64
CA ALA A 64 -19.22 -4.80 12.12
C ALA A 64 -18.76 -5.74 13.27
N VAL A 65 -17.83 -5.28 14.11
CA VAL A 65 -17.39 -5.96 15.33
C VAL A 65 -17.04 -4.92 16.40
N GLU A 66 -17.18 -5.27 17.69
CA GLU A 66 -16.90 -4.37 18.81
C GLU A 66 -15.43 -3.96 18.89
N SER A 67 -14.52 -4.89 18.55
CA SER A 67 -13.08 -4.66 18.54
C SER A 67 -12.38 -5.57 17.55
N GLY A 68 -11.24 -5.10 17.05
CA GLY A 68 -10.39 -5.85 16.14
C GLY A 68 -9.64 -4.94 15.19
N GLU A 69 -8.34 -5.14 15.11
CA GLU A 69 -7.45 -4.48 14.17
C GLU A 69 -6.58 -5.52 13.48
N ILE A 70 -6.20 -5.23 12.23
CA ILE A 70 -5.31 -6.08 11.44
C ILE A 70 -4.17 -5.20 10.94
N GLU A 71 -2.94 -5.57 11.29
CA GLU A 71 -1.74 -5.05 10.67
C GLU A 71 -1.35 -5.93 9.48
N LEU A 72 -1.06 -5.31 8.34
CA LEU A 72 -0.62 -6.03 7.15
C LEU A 72 0.37 -5.19 6.34
N LYS A 73 1.24 -5.90 5.62
CA LYS A 73 2.23 -5.33 4.72
C LYS A 73 1.99 -5.88 3.32
N VAL A 74 1.75 -4.99 2.37
CA VAL A 74 1.50 -5.33 0.97
C VAL A 74 2.71 -4.94 0.15
N ARG A 75 3.15 -5.84 -0.72
CA ARG A 75 4.18 -5.57 -1.72
C ARG A 75 3.61 -5.82 -3.10
N LEU A 76 3.82 -4.88 -4.02
CA LEU A 76 3.48 -5.09 -5.42
C LEU A 76 4.58 -5.91 -6.08
N ILE A 77 4.21 -7.03 -6.70
CA ILE A 77 5.11 -7.85 -7.53
C ILE A 77 4.77 -7.57 -8.98
N GLU A 78 5.73 -7.00 -9.71
CA GLU A 78 5.60 -6.84 -11.15
C GLU A 78 6.07 -8.11 -11.85
N THR A 79 5.17 -8.73 -12.61
CA THR A 79 5.54 -9.78 -13.55
C THR A 79 6.06 -9.13 -14.82
N ARG A 80 7.36 -9.27 -15.08
CA ARG A 80 7.91 -9.02 -16.41
C ARG A 80 7.44 -10.16 -17.30
N ASP A 81 6.29 -10.00 -17.94
CA ASP A 81 5.95 -10.85 -19.08
C ASP A 81 7.03 -10.61 -20.14
N GLY A 82 7.89 -11.61 -20.30
CA GLY A 82 9.04 -11.55 -21.17
C GLY A 82 8.57 -11.55 -22.62
N THR A 83 8.60 -10.39 -23.27
CA THR A 83 8.86 -10.35 -24.70
C THR A 83 10.37 -10.32 -24.89
N SER A 84 10.90 -11.52 -25.14
CA SER A 84 12.14 -11.74 -25.89
C SER A 84 12.08 -11.10 -27.27
#